data_AF-A0A9E0VHC6-F1
#
_entry.id   AF-A0A9E0VHC6-F1
#
_cell.length_a   1.000
_cell.length_b   1.000
_cell.length_c   1.000
_cell.angle_alpha   90.00
_cell.angle_beta   90.00
_cell.angle_gamma   90.00
#
_symmetry.space_group_name_H-M   'P 1'
#
loop_
_entity.id
_entity.type
_entity.pdbx_description
1 polymer ?
#
loop_
_entity_poly.entity_id
_entity_poly.type
_entity_poly.pdbx_seq_one_letter_code
_entity_poly.pdbx_strand_id
1 'polypeptide(L)'
;MTKNRIKVLLAAVFAVFAVVVISIGSPAQAGGVVQETTADVYRAKCQACHTAKAEKFYDPSKSIEDQKNIILNGKKTEKPPSMPAFATKTPAMTPEQAQALAEYMKSLRTAPPAE
;
A
#
# COMPACT_ATOMS: atom_id res chain seq x y z
N MET A 1 -23.20 32.69 -49.23
CA MET A 1 -22.13 32.98 -48.24
C MET A 1 -20.77 32.79 -48.91
N THR A 2 -19.90 33.81 -48.93
CA THR A 2 -18.57 33.73 -49.56
C THR A 2 -17.61 32.92 -48.67
N LYS A 3 -16.78 32.06 -49.28
CA LYS A 3 -15.83 31.12 -48.60
C LYS A 3 -15.01 31.77 -47.48
N ASN A 4 -14.74 33.07 -47.55
CA ASN A 4 -13.97 33.80 -46.53
C ASN A 4 -14.74 33.99 -45.21
N ARG A 5 -16.08 34.09 -45.25
CA ARG A 5 -16.91 34.25 -44.04
C ARG A 5 -17.04 32.94 -43.25
N ILE A 6 -17.01 31.81 -43.96
CA ILE A 6 -17.04 30.46 -43.36
C ILE A 6 -15.72 30.17 -42.61
N LYS A 7 -14.57 30.58 -43.16
CA LYS A 7 -13.25 30.42 -42.52
C LYS A 7 -13.13 31.25 -41.23
N VAL A 8 -13.67 32.47 -41.22
CA VAL A 8 -13.66 33.36 -40.04
C VAL A 8 -14.58 32.82 -38.94
N LEU A 9 -15.74 32.26 -39.30
CA LEU A 9 -16.65 31.61 -38.34
C LEU A 9 -16.04 30.34 -37.73
N LEU A 10 -15.33 29.52 -38.52
CA LEU A 10 -14.64 28.33 -38.02
C LEU A 10 -13.48 28.66 -37.05
N ALA A 11 -12.73 29.74 -37.31
CA ALA A 11 -11.66 30.19 -36.41
C ALA A 11 -12.21 30.74 -35.07
N ALA A 12 -13.36 31.42 -35.10
CA ALA A 12 -13.99 31.98 -33.91
C ALA A 12 -14.56 30.89 -32.98
N VAL A 13 -15.11 29.80 -33.52
CA VAL A 13 -15.65 28.68 -32.72
C VAL A 13 -14.53 27.92 -31.99
N PHE A 14 -13.34 27.80 -32.60
CA PHE A 14 -12.19 27.13 -31.98
C PHE A 14 -11.59 27.95 -30.81
N ALA A 15 -11.58 29.28 -30.92
CA ALA A 15 -11.08 30.17 -29.87
C ALA A 15 -11.99 30.20 -28.63
N VAL A 16 -13.31 30.07 -28.80
CA VAL A 16 -14.27 30.01 -27.69
C VAL A 16 -14.20 28.67 -26.95
N PHE A 17 -13.89 27.57 -27.65
CA PHE A 17 -13.72 26.25 -27.01
C PHE A 17 -12.47 26.18 -26.13
N ALA A 18 -11.38 26.88 -26.50
CA ALA A 18 -10.13 26.88 -25.75
C ALA A 18 -10.22 27.60 -24.39
N VAL A 19 -11.14 28.57 -24.22
CA VAL A 19 -11.29 29.32 -22.96
C VAL A 19 -12.11 28.56 -21.92
N VAL A 20 -13.04 27.70 -22.34
CA VAL A 20 -13.92 26.94 -21.41
C VAL A 20 -13.19 25.80 -20.69
N VAL A 21 -12.14 25.22 -21.29
CA VAL A 21 -11.41 24.08 -20.67
C VAL A 21 -10.48 24.52 -19.53
N ILE A 22 -10.17 25.82 -19.41
CA ILE A 22 -9.24 26.34 -18.39
C ILE A 22 -9.95 26.60 -17.04
N SER A 23 -11.29 26.63 -17.01
CA SER A 23 -12.06 26.98 -15.80
C SER A 23 -12.59 25.80 -14.98
N ILE A 24 -12.33 24.56 -15.41
CA ILE A 24 -12.49 23.38 -14.54
C ILE A 24 -11.21 23.22 -13.74
N GLY A 25 -11.09 24.03 -12.70
CA GLY A 25 -10.12 23.82 -11.63
C GLY A 25 -10.37 22.44 -11.02
N SER A 26 -9.58 21.47 -11.45
CA SER A 26 -9.39 20.25 -10.67
C SER A 26 -8.93 20.69 -9.28
N PRO A 27 -9.57 20.26 -8.18
CA PRO A 27 -8.88 20.33 -6.91
C PRO A 27 -7.59 19.56 -7.14
N ALA A 28 -6.46 20.23 -6.94
CA ALA A 28 -5.21 19.54 -6.72
C ALA A 28 -5.55 18.50 -5.65
N GLN A 29 -5.67 17.24 -6.06
CA GLN A 29 -5.54 16.13 -5.15
C GLN A 29 -4.14 16.32 -4.65
N ALA A 30 -4.03 17.01 -3.51
CA ALA A 30 -2.88 16.90 -2.65
C ALA A 30 -2.60 15.40 -2.66
N GLY A 31 -1.46 15.03 -3.24
CA GLY A 31 -0.96 13.68 -3.18
C GLY A 31 -0.70 13.42 -1.70
N GLY A 32 -1.76 13.12 -0.96
CA GLY A 32 -1.69 12.57 0.36
C GLY A 32 -0.95 11.28 0.13
N VAL A 33 0.31 11.25 0.55
CA VAL A 33 1.01 10.01 0.79
C VAL A 33 0.06 9.22 1.67
N VAL A 34 -0.63 8.24 1.09
CA VAL A 34 -1.44 7.31 1.87
C VAL A 34 -0.42 6.64 2.77
N GLN A 35 -0.39 7.04 4.04
CA GLN A 35 0.43 6.37 5.04
C GLN A 35 -0.14 4.96 5.18
N GLU A 36 0.55 3.99 4.59
CA GLU A 36 0.18 2.58 4.66
C GLU A 36 0.15 2.17 6.14
N THR A 37 -1.01 1.73 6.62
CA THR A 37 -1.16 1.31 8.02
C THR A 37 -0.48 -0.04 8.25
N THR A 38 -0.18 -0.39 9.50
CA THR A 38 0.38 -1.73 9.83
C THR A 38 -0.51 -2.87 9.32
N ALA A 39 -1.83 -2.68 9.34
CA ALA A 39 -2.79 -3.65 8.82
C ALA A 39 -2.68 -3.82 7.29
N ASP A 40 -2.48 -2.71 6.56
CA ASP A 40 -2.26 -2.73 5.11
C ASP A 40 -0.95 -3.44 4.76
N VAL A 41 0.13 -3.13 5.51
CA VAL A 41 1.43 -3.80 5.35
C VAL A 41 1.29 -5.30 5.61
N TYR A 42 0.58 -5.69 6.66
CA TYR A 42 0.34 -7.10 6.97
C TYR A 42 -0.43 -7.80 5.85
N ARG A 43 -1.50 -7.19 5.36
CA ARG A 43 -2.30 -7.71 4.23
C ARG A 43 -1.45 -7.90 2.98
N ALA A 44 -0.61 -6.92 2.67
CA ALA A 44 0.22 -6.92 1.47
C ALA A 44 1.41 -7.89 1.55
N LYS A 45 2.06 -8.03 2.71
CA LYS A 45 3.38 -8.69 2.83
C LYS A 45 3.36 -9.99 3.63
N CYS A 46 2.41 -10.18 4.53
CA CYS A 46 2.45 -11.25 5.53
C CYS A 46 1.29 -12.25 5.37
N GLN A 47 0.09 -11.75 5.07
CA GLN A 47 -1.16 -12.51 5.09
C GLN A 47 -1.15 -13.73 4.16
N ALA A 48 -0.46 -13.66 3.02
CA ALA A 48 -0.38 -14.77 2.07
C ALA A 48 0.20 -16.06 2.69
N CYS A 49 1.13 -15.93 3.64
CA CYS A 49 1.74 -17.06 4.33
C CYS A 49 1.15 -17.27 5.74
N HIS A 50 0.80 -16.18 6.42
CA HIS A 50 0.36 -16.21 7.83
C HIS A 50 -1.16 -16.30 8.02
N THR A 51 -1.96 -16.25 6.94
CA THR A 51 -3.43 -16.10 6.94
C THR A 51 -3.89 -14.75 7.48
N ALA A 52 -5.19 -14.46 7.43
CA ALA A 52 -5.74 -13.21 7.95
C ALA A 52 -5.61 -13.07 9.47
N LYS A 53 -5.48 -14.19 10.18
CA LYS A 53 -5.52 -14.29 11.65
C LYS A 53 -4.15 -14.66 12.26
N ALA A 54 -3.08 -14.60 11.46
CA ALA A 54 -1.75 -15.05 11.87
C ALA A 54 -1.75 -16.51 12.41
N GLU A 55 -2.61 -17.38 11.88
CA GLU A 55 -2.79 -18.74 12.42
C GLU A 55 -1.70 -19.70 11.96
N LYS A 56 -1.07 -19.42 10.82
CA LYS A 56 -0.03 -20.27 10.24
C LYS A 56 1.36 -19.71 10.51
N PHE A 57 2.30 -20.61 10.83
CA PHE A 57 3.73 -20.33 11.00
C PHE A 57 4.08 -19.24 12.03
N TYR A 58 3.11 -18.85 12.87
CA TYR A 58 3.30 -17.95 14.00
C TYR A 58 3.61 -18.77 15.25
N ASP A 59 4.57 -18.29 16.05
CA ASP A 59 4.97 -18.94 17.30
C ASP A 59 4.67 -18.00 18.47
N PRO A 60 3.58 -18.23 19.22
CA PRO A 60 3.18 -17.38 20.34
C PRO A 60 4.15 -17.44 21.53
N SER A 61 5.06 -18.42 21.57
CA SER A 61 6.06 -18.52 22.65
C SER A 61 7.20 -17.52 22.51
N LYS A 62 7.37 -16.93 21.32
CA LYS A 62 8.44 -15.95 21.04
C LYS A 62 8.06 -14.56 21.54
N SER A 63 9.04 -13.86 22.09
CA SER A 63 8.89 -12.45 22.48
C SER A 63 8.65 -11.57 21.25
N ILE A 64 8.08 -10.37 21.44
CA ILE A 64 7.92 -9.39 20.36
C ILE A 64 9.29 -9.03 19.74
N GLU A 65 10.35 -9.00 20.54
CA GLU A 65 11.70 -8.72 20.05
C GLU A 65 12.24 -9.84 19.16
N ASP A 66 12.04 -11.10 19.54
CA ASP A 66 12.40 -12.26 18.71
C ASP A 66 11.62 -12.26 17.39
N GLN A 67 10.32 -11.95 17.46
CA GLN A 67 9.46 -11.87 16.29
C GLN A 67 9.90 -10.73 15.35
N LYS A 68 10.22 -9.55 15.89
CA LYS A 68 10.81 -8.43 15.15
C LYS A 68 12.10 -8.87 14.44
N ASN A 69 13.00 -9.53 15.15
CA ASN A 69 14.26 -10.01 14.58
C ASN A 69 14.05 -11.04 13.46
N ILE A 70 13.07 -11.93 13.61
CA ILE A 70 12.66 -12.87 12.57
C ILE A 70 12.06 -12.14 11.35
N ILE A 71 11.25 -11.11 11.54
CA ILE A 71 10.69 -10.31 10.44
C ILE A 71 11.80 -9.62 9.65
N LEU A 72 12.76 -9.00 10.34
CA LEU A 72 13.87 -8.29 9.68
C LEU A 72 14.81 -9.24 8.93
N ASN A 73 15.21 -10.34 9.57
CA ASN A 73 16.24 -11.25 9.06
C ASN A 73 15.69 -12.46 8.28
N GLY A 74 14.37 -12.64 8.30
CA GLY A 74 13.72 -13.83 7.76
C GLY A 74 13.98 -15.07 8.61
N LYS A 75 13.39 -16.18 8.18
CA LYS A 75 13.56 -17.49 8.82
C LYS A 75 13.55 -18.57 7.76
N LYS A 76 14.67 -19.31 7.68
CA LYS A 76 14.75 -20.52 6.88
C LYS A 76 13.93 -21.62 7.55
N THR A 77 13.17 -22.33 6.75
CA THR A 77 12.38 -23.49 7.14
C THR A 77 12.84 -24.69 6.32
N GLU A 78 12.76 -25.89 6.88
CA GLU A 78 13.13 -27.12 6.16
C GLU A 78 12.28 -27.33 4.90
N LYS A 79 11.03 -26.86 4.93
CA LYS A 79 10.09 -26.90 3.80
C LYS A 79 9.75 -25.47 3.36
N PRO A 80 9.82 -25.16 2.05
CA PRO A 80 9.42 -23.86 1.53
C PRO A 80 7.92 -23.58 1.73
N PRO A 81 7.48 -22.31 1.73
CA PRO A 81 8.30 -21.12 1.58
C PRO A 81 9.03 -20.73 2.88
N SER A 82 10.32 -20.37 2.77
CA SER A 82 11.03 -19.70 3.87
C SER A 82 10.57 -18.26 4.00
N MET A 83 10.54 -17.74 5.23
CA MET A 83 10.17 -16.35 5.48
C MET A 83 11.29 -15.43 4.96
N PRO A 84 10.97 -14.44 4.10
CA PRO A 84 11.97 -13.53 3.56
C PRO A 84 12.51 -12.58 4.62
N ALA A 85 13.76 -12.13 4.45
CA ALA A 85 14.34 -11.04 5.23
C ALA A 85 13.81 -9.70 4.73
N PHE A 86 12.96 -9.01 5.51
CA PHE A 86 12.37 -7.74 5.07
C PHE A 86 13.32 -6.55 5.22
N ALA A 87 14.38 -6.65 6.02
CA ALA A 87 15.43 -5.64 6.10
C ALA A 87 16.21 -5.48 4.78
N THR A 88 16.23 -6.53 3.94
CA THR A 88 16.95 -6.53 2.65
C THR A 88 16.02 -6.38 1.45
N LYS A 89 14.71 -6.20 1.67
CA LYS A 89 13.75 -5.90 0.59
C LYS A 89 13.85 -4.44 0.17
N THR A 90 13.26 -4.12 -0.98
CA THR A 90 13.10 -2.74 -1.44
C THR A 90 11.61 -2.43 -1.55
N PRO A 91 11.07 -1.50 -0.76
CA PRO A 91 11.74 -0.76 0.32
C PRO A 91 12.10 -1.65 1.53
N ALA A 92 13.20 -1.32 2.21
CA ALA A 92 13.67 -2.03 3.39
C ALA A 92 12.76 -1.73 4.58
N MET A 93 12.43 -2.77 5.36
CA MET A 93 11.62 -2.60 6.56
C MET A 93 12.47 -2.11 7.72
N THR A 94 11.99 -1.07 8.40
CA THR A 94 12.62 -0.52 9.61
C THR A 94 12.33 -1.40 10.83
N PRO A 95 13.17 -1.34 11.89
CA PRO A 95 12.90 -2.05 13.14
C PRO A 95 11.55 -1.68 13.77
N GLU A 96 11.13 -0.42 13.65
CA GLU A 96 9.88 0.08 14.20
C GLU A 96 8.67 -0.53 13.45
N GLN A 97 8.75 -0.61 12.10
CA GLN A 97 7.73 -1.28 11.30
C GLN A 97 7.65 -2.78 11.60
N ALA A 98 8.79 -3.44 11.78
CA ALA A 98 8.84 -4.86 12.13
C ALA A 98 8.25 -5.12 13.52
N GLN A 99 8.51 -4.24 14.50
CA GLN A 99 7.90 -4.32 15.82
C GLN A 99 6.39 -4.13 15.75
N ALA A 100 5.92 -3.09 15.04
CA ALA A 100 4.48 -2.85 14.86
C ALA A 100 3.77 -4.06 14.23
N LEU A 101 4.41 -4.72 13.26
CA LEU A 101 3.88 -5.95 12.66
C LEU A 101 3.84 -7.12 13.64
N ALA A 102 4.87 -7.33 14.46
CA ALA A 102 4.87 -8.37 15.48
C ALA A 102 3.74 -8.17 16.51
N GLU A 103 3.54 -6.93 16.97
CA GLU A 103 2.44 -6.58 17.87
C GLU A 103 1.07 -6.77 17.21
N TYR A 104 0.93 -6.37 15.94
CA TYR A 104 -0.29 -6.58 15.17
C TYR A 104 -0.60 -8.07 14.97
N MET A 105 0.40 -8.90 14.65
CA MET A 105 0.20 -10.35 14.54
C MET A 105 -0.27 -10.98 15.86
N LYS A 106 0.26 -10.49 16.99
CA LYS A 106 -0.19 -10.93 18.31
C LYS A 106 -1.64 -10.51 18.58
N SER A 107 -2.04 -9.29 18.21
CA SER A 107 -3.42 -8.81 18.43
C SER A 107 -4.45 -9.58 17.61
N LEU A 108 -4.11 -9.99 16.38
CA LEU A 108 -4.95 -10.85 15.53
C LEU A 108 -5.23 -12.22 16.15
N ARG A 109 -4.33 -12.69 17.03
CA ARG A 109 -4.46 -14.00 17.69
C ARG A 109 -5.32 -13.97 18.93
N THR A 110 -5.45 -12.79 19.56
CA THR A 110 -6.27 -12.56 20.74
C THR A 110 -7.66 -12.04 20.40
N ALA A 111 -7.88 -11.54 19.18
CA ALA A 111 -9.19 -11.09 18.72
C ALA A 111 -10.12 -12.29 18.43
N PRO A 112 -11.41 -12.25 18.83
CA PRO A 112 -12.39 -13.22 18.37
C PRO A 112 -12.54 -13.15 16.84
N PRO A 113 -12.97 -14.24 16.16
CA PRO A 113 -13.19 -14.23 14.72
C PRO A 113 -14.05 -13.05 14.30
N ALA A 114 -13.57 -12.23 13.35
CA ALA A 114 -14.46 -11.38 12.58
C ALA A 114 -15.39 -12.31 11.78
N GLU A 115 -16.69 -12.20 12.05
CA GLU A 115 -17.79 -12.92 11.38
C GLU A 115 -17.97 -12.47 9.93
#